data_AF-A0A2P8MBV3-F1
#
_entry.id   AF-A0A2P8MBV3-F1
#
_cell.length_a   1.000
_cell.length_b   1.000
_cell.length_c   1.000
_cell.angle_alpha   90.00
_cell.angle_beta   90.00
_cell.angle_gamma   90.00
#
_symmetry.space_group_name_H-M   'P 1'
#
loop_
_entity.id
_entity.type
_entity.pdbx_description
1 polymer ?
#
loop_
_entity_poly.entity_id
_entity_poly.type
_entity_poly.pdbx_seq_one_letter_code
_entity_poly.pdbx_strand_id
1 'polypeptide(L)'
;MIKKNLSKLISEEFTTSIDEIHRLKDLGENALPEIDASLKKFSGMSSSFINTLSLSDLLNLLKTNGIQDANKLVIVSSLLFEEGKIYEDNNNLSEAFFRYERAFYLIFEVFDKNLECDIENYKSLSDIEAENLLQYELDEDFLEKVFEYFKITENYAKADDCIYELMNSSSDKDGFKRKAAAFYSELLNKSDEELKKGNLNRSEIKDYLNELSDYI
;
A
#
# COMPACT_ATOMS: atom_id res chain seq x y z
N MET A 1 -18.74 13.32 -18.95
CA MET A 1 -17.89 14.52 -19.11
C MET A 1 -17.61 15.22 -17.78
N ILE A 2 -18.62 15.47 -16.92
CA ILE A 2 -18.43 16.20 -15.65
C ILE A 2 -17.55 15.43 -14.63
N LYS A 3 -17.81 14.13 -14.39
CA LYS A 3 -17.01 13.29 -13.45
C LYS A 3 -15.50 13.33 -13.78
N LYS A 4 -15.14 13.07 -15.04
CA LYS A 4 -13.74 13.02 -15.51
C LYS A 4 -13.01 14.37 -15.38
N ASN A 5 -13.72 15.50 -15.54
CA ASN A 5 -13.14 16.82 -15.33
C ASN A 5 -12.91 17.11 -13.83
N LEU A 6 -13.81 16.65 -12.95
CA LEU A 6 -13.66 16.82 -11.51
C LEU A 6 -12.52 15.94 -10.96
N SER A 7 -12.42 14.68 -11.38
CA SER A 7 -11.33 13.79 -10.95
C SER A 7 -9.96 14.33 -11.38
N LYS A 8 -9.86 14.86 -12.60
CA LYS A 8 -8.62 15.50 -13.08
C LYS A 8 -8.24 16.70 -12.23
N LEU A 9 -9.20 17.58 -11.92
CA LEU A 9 -8.96 18.74 -11.05
C LEU A 9 -8.47 18.31 -9.66
N ILE A 10 -9.10 17.28 -9.06
CA ILE A 10 -8.68 16.74 -7.77
C ILE A 10 -7.25 16.18 -7.85
N SER A 11 -6.90 15.46 -8.93
CA SER A 11 -5.55 14.94 -9.13
C SER A 11 -4.50 16.05 -9.26
N GLU A 12 -4.80 17.12 -9.99
CA GLU A 12 -3.92 18.29 -10.14
C GLU A 12 -3.73 19.03 -8.80
N GLU A 13 -4.82 19.22 -8.06
CA GLU A 13 -4.79 19.83 -6.73
C GLU A 13 -4.01 18.99 -5.71
N PHE A 14 -4.17 17.66 -5.75
CA PHE A 14 -3.42 16.73 -4.92
C PHE A 14 -1.92 16.79 -5.24
N THR A 15 -1.57 16.75 -6.54
CA THR A 15 -0.17 16.87 -6.99
C THR A 15 0.46 18.17 -6.49
N THR A 16 -0.25 19.29 -6.62
CA THR A 16 0.22 20.60 -6.12
C THR A 16 0.48 20.58 -4.61
N SER A 17 -0.36 19.87 -3.84
CA SER A 17 -0.20 19.77 -2.38
C SER A 17 1.03 18.92 -2.01
N ILE A 18 1.25 17.80 -2.72
CA ILE A 18 2.44 16.96 -2.55
C ILE A 18 3.71 17.71 -2.93
N ASP A 19 3.71 18.43 -4.06
CA ASP A 19 4.85 19.24 -4.50
C ASP A 19 5.24 20.29 -3.45
N GLU A 20 4.25 20.93 -2.82
CA GLU A 20 4.50 21.89 -1.73
C GLU A 20 5.07 21.21 -0.48
N ILE A 21 4.54 20.04 -0.09
CA ILE A 21 5.07 19.24 1.03
C ILE A 21 6.53 18.87 0.78
N HIS A 22 6.86 18.38 -0.42
CA HIS A 22 8.23 18.04 -0.81
C HIS A 22 9.13 19.28 -0.83
N ARG A 23 8.66 20.40 -1.37
CA ARG A 23 9.40 21.68 -1.35
C ARG A 23 9.73 22.13 0.07
N LEU A 24 8.78 22.06 1.00
CA LEU A 24 9.00 22.41 2.41
C LEU A 24 10.05 21.49 3.06
N LYS A 25 9.97 20.18 2.81
CA LYS A 25 10.94 19.20 3.30
C LYS A 25 12.35 19.46 2.75
N ASP A 26 12.48 19.75 1.46
CA ASP A 26 13.77 20.05 0.81
C ASP A 26 14.43 21.31 1.40
N LEU A 27 13.63 22.27 1.86
CA LEU A 27 14.11 23.47 2.55
C LEU A 27 14.40 23.23 4.04
N GLY A 28 14.14 22.03 4.57
CA GLY A 28 14.25 21.71 6.00
C GLY A 28 13.17 22.40 6.85
N GLU A 29 12.07 22.83 6.24
CA GLU A 29 10.94 23.45 6.92
C GLU A 29 9.93 22.40 7.40
N ASN A 30 9.11 22.78 8.39
CA ASN A 30 8.07 21.89 8.91
C ASN A 30 6.89 21.80 7.93
N ALA A 31 6.74 20.65 7.27
CA ALA A 31 5.65 20.37 6.34
C ALA A 31 4.35 19.84 6.99
N LEU A 32 4.34 19.54 8.30
CA LEU A 32 3.15 19.03 9.00
C LEU A 32 1.91 19.95 8.88
N PRO A 33 2.02 21.30 8.94
CA PRO A 33 0.87 22.17 8.74
C PRO A 33 0.25 22.07 7.34
N GLU A 34 1.07 21.87 6.30
CA GLU A 34 0.60 21.71 4.92
C GLU A 34 -0.08 20.35 4.73
N ILE A 35 0.46 19.30 5.35
CA ILE A 35 -0.18 17.98 5.37
C ILE A 35 -1.54 18.06 6.06
N ASP A 36 -1.64 18.70 7.23
CA ASP A 36 -2.91 18.85 7.95
C ASP A 36 -3.93 19.69 7.16
N ALA A 37 -3.49 20.76 6.48
CA ALA A 37 -4.33 21.56 5.60
C ALA A 37 -4.84 20.73 4.41
N SER A 38 -3.99 19.92 3.81
CA SER A 38 -4.33 19.02 2.71
C SER A 38 -5.30 17.92 3.15
N LEU A 39 -5.07 17.28 4.30
CA LEU A 39 -6.00 16.30 4.85
C LEU A 39 -7.38 16.92 5.09
N LYS A 40 -7.44 18.12 5.67
CA LYS A 40 -8.71 18.85 5.85
C LYS A 40 -9.38 19.16 4.51
N LYS A 41 -8.61 19.57 3.51
CA LYS A 41 -9.13 19.88 2.17
C LYS A 41 -9.77 18.67 1.50
N PHE A 42 -9.09 17.52 1.49
CA PHE A 42 -9.52 16.35 0.72
C PHE A 42 -10.47 15.41 1.48
N SER A 43 -10.36 15.36 2.81
CA SER A 43 -11.16 14.45 3.65
C SER A 43 -12.15 15.17 4.58
N GLY A 44 -11.97 16.47 4.80
CA GLY A 44 -12.72 17.22 5.83
C GLY A 44 -12.19 17.04 7.25
N MET A 45 -11.09 16.31 7.44
CA MET A 45 -10.57 15.91 8.75
C MET A 45 -9.11 16.35 8.94
N SER A 46 -8.74 16.74 10.17
CA SER A 46 -7.34 16.96 10.54
C SER A 46 -6.57 15.65 10.66
N SER A 47 -5.24 15.71 10.53
CA SER A 47 -4.36 14.58 10.86
C SER A 47 -4.66 14.05 12.26
N SER A 48 -4.74 14.97 13.24
CA SER A 48 -5.00 14.61 14.63
C SER A 48 -6.29 13.81 14.81
N PHE A 49 -7.37 14.15 14.08
CA PHE A 49 -8.63 13.42 14.15
C PHE A 49 -8.53 12.07 13.44
N ILE A 50 -7.95 12.04 12.23
CA ILE A 50 -7.72 10.82 11.47
C ILE A 50 -6.98 9.79 12.33
N ASN A 51 -5.95 10.21 13.04
CA ASN A 51 -5.11 9.36 13.88
C ASN A 51 -5.80 8.88 15.18
N THR A 52 -7.00 9.38 15.52
CA THR A 52 -7.82 8.81 16.61
C THR A 52 -8.79 7.71 16.16
N LEU A 53 -9.02 7.58 14.85
CA LEU A 53 -10.01 6.66 14.31
C LEU A 53 -9.48 5.23 14.25
N SER A 54 -10.35 4.25 14.46
CA SER A 54 -10.06 2.88 14.01
C SER A 54 -9.91 2.84 12.48
N LEU A 55 -9.21 1.84 11.95
CA LEU A 55 -9.05 1.66 10.50
C LEU A 55 -10.40 1.48 9.78
N SER A 56 -11.35 0.77 10.39
CA SER A 56 -12.70 0.57 9.86
C SER A 56 -13.52 1.86 9.87
N ASP A 57 -13.42 2.68 10.92
CA ASP A 57 -14.09 3.98 10.98
C ASP A 57 -13.51 4.96 9.97
N LEU A 58 -12.18 4.96 9.79
CA LEU A 58 -11.52 5.78 8.77
C LEU A 58 -12.03 5.43 7.36
N LEU A 59 -12.07 4.15 6.99
CA LEU A 59 -12.64 3.71 5.72
C LEU A 59 -14.11 4.15 5.56
N ASN A 60 -14.91 4.04 6.63
CA ASN A 60 -16.31 4.44 6.60
C ASN A 60 -16.50 5.94 6.38
N LEU A 61 -15.66 6.77 7.01
CA LEU A 61 -15.73 8.23 6.91
C LEU A 61 -15.22 8.76 5.56
N LEU A 62 -14.34 8.02 4.88
CA LEU A 62 -13.82 8.40 3.56
C LEU A 62 -14.76 8.08 2.40
N LYS A 63 -15.94 7.49 2.67
CA LYS A 63 -16.96 7.23 1.65
C LYS A 63 -17.52 8.53 1.05
N THR A 64 -17.87 8.49 -0.22
CA THR A 64 -18.61 9.55 -0.92
C THR A 64 -19.97 9.01 -1.34
N ASN A 65 -21.05 9.65 -0.89
CA ASN A 65 -22.44 9.21 -1.10
C ASN A 65 -22.68 7.73 -0.67
N GLY A 66 -22.03 7.30 0.41
CA GLY A 66 -22.17 5.95 0.96
C GLY A 66 -21.35 4.86 0.25
N ILE A 67 -20.56 5.21 -0.78
CA ILE A 67 -19.72 4.29 -1.54
C ILE A 67 -18.24 4.59 -1.25
N GLN A 68 -17.38 3.56 -1.26
CA GLN A 68 -15.94 3.75 -1.14
C GLN A 68 -15.41 4.66 -2.25
N ASP A 69 -14.62 5.66 -1.87
CA ASP A 69 -14.05 6.65 -2.79
C ASP A 69 -12.55 6.43 -2.91
N ALA A 70 -12.15 5.69 -3.94
CA ALA A 70 -10.75 5.34 -4.16
C ALA A 70 -9.83 6.56 -4.25
N ASN A 71 -10.32 7.68 -4.81
CA ASN A 71 -9.52 8.90 -4.92
C ASN A 71 -9.21 9.45 -3.52
N LYS A 72 -10.20 9.50 -2.63
CA LYS A 72 -9.98 9.92 -1.24
C LYS A 72 -9.07 8.96 -0.48
N LEU A 73 -9.26 7.65 -0.67
CA LEU A 73 -8.42 6.64 -0.01
C LEU A 73 -6.94 6.82 -0.40
N VAL A 74 -6.64 6.94 -1.70
CA VAL A 74 -5.28 7.17 -2.19
C VAL A 74 -4.72 8.50 -1.68
N ILE A 75 -5.47 9.60 -1.79
CA ILE A 75 -4.98 10.92 -1.35
C ILE A 75 -4.66 10.92 0.15
N VAL A 76 -5.57 10.42 0.98
CA VAL A 76 -5.37 10.39 2.43
C VAL A 76 -4.23 9.43 2.79
N SER A 77 -4.10 8.31 2.07
CA SER A 77 -2.97 7.39 2.23
C SER A 77 -1.63 8.11 2.02
N SER A 78 -1.47 8.74 0.87
CA SER A 78 -0.20 9.39 0.52
C SER A 78 0.13 10.58 1.44
N LEU A 79 -0.88 11.29 1.95
CA LEU A 79 -0.67 12.34 2.95
C LEU A 79 -0.24 11.77 4.32
N LEU A 80 -0.84 10.67 4.77
CA LEU A 80 -0.40 9.96 5.98
C LEU A 80 1.01 9.38 5.79
N PHE A 81 1.33 8.89 4.61
CA PHE A 81 2.66 8.40 4.28
C PHE A 81 3.72 9.51 4.34
N GLU A 82 3.46 10.68 3.74
CA GLU A 82 4.35 11.83 3.88
C GLU A 82 4.46 12.32 5.32
N GLU A 83 3.38 12.24 6.10
CA GLU A 83 3.43 12.52 7.54
C GLU A 83 4.35 11.54 8.27
N GLY A 84 4.22 10.24 7.96
CA GLY A 84 5.07 9.18 8.52
C GLY A 84 6.55 9.40 8.23
N LYS A 85 6.90 9.80 7.00
CA LYS A 85 8.29 10.15 6.63
C LYS A 85 8.87 11.26 7.50
N ILE A 86 8.08 12.29 7.81
CA ILE A 86 8.54 13.37 8.69
C ILE A 86 8.82 12.85 10.10
N TYR A 87 8.00 11.94 10.62
CA TYR A 87 8.27 11.31 11.92
C TYR A 87 9.51 10.41 11.87
N GLU A 88 9.70 9.66 10.79
CA GLU A 88 10.88 8.82 10.55
C GLU A 88 12.16 9.65 10.49
N ASP A 89 12.18 10.74 9.71
CA ASP A 89 13.29 11.69 9.60
C ASP A 89 13.68 12.28 10.97
N ASN A 90 12.70 12.42 11.87
CA ASN A 90 12.89 12.88 13.25
C ASN A 90 13.19 11.74 14.24
N ASN A 91 13.49 10.53 13.76
CA ASN A 91 13.75 9.31 14.53
C ASN A 91 12.59 8.87 15.46
N ASN A 92 11.36 9.26 15.14
CA ASN A 92 10.16 8.82 15.83
C ASN A 92 9.49 7.66 15.09
N LEU A 93 10.16 6.50 15.10
CA LEU A 93 9.77 5.33 14.30
C LEU A 93 8.40 4.76 14.67
N SER A 94 7.99 4.86 15.94
CA SER A 94 6.65 4.40 16.36
C SER A 94 5.55 5.23 15.72
N GLU A 95 5.72 6.55 15.66
CA GLU A 95 4.76 7.44 15.01
C GLU A 95 4.81 7.30 13.48
N ALA A 96 6.00 7.06 12.91
CA ALA A 96 6.15 6.78 11.48
C ALA A 96 5.39 5.51 11.08
N PHE A 97 5.68 4.39 11.76
CA PHE A 97 5.04 3.11 11.49
C PHE A 97 3.52 3.18 11.67
N PHE A 98 3.03 3.83 12.73
CA PHE A 98 1.60 4.03 12.95
C PHE A 98 0.90 4.71 11.75
N ARG A 99 1.57 5.64 11.08
CA ARG A 99 1.02 6.31 9.89
C ARG A 99 1.17 5.47 8.63
N TYR A 100 2.28 4.77 8.48
CA TYR A 100 2.52 3.84 7.38
C TYR A 100 1.51 2.69 7.36
N GLU A 101 1.20 2.11 8.52
CA GLU A 101 0.17 1.06 8.66
C GLU A 101 -1.19 1.56 8.17
N ARG A 102 -1.59 2.75 8.60
CA ARG A 102 -2.86 3.36 8.21
C ARG A 102 -2.91 3.70 6.73
N ALA A 103 -1.83 4.27 6.19
CA ALA A 103 -1.69 4.55 4.76
C ALA A 103 -1.89 3.25 3.97
N PHE A 104 -1.08 2.22 4.27
CA PHE A 104 -1.18 0.94 3.60
C PHE A 104 -2.58 0.31 3.68
N TYR A 105 -3.26 0.39 4.81
CA TYR A 105 -4.62 -0.13 4.92
C TYR A 105 -5.61 0.55 3.95
N LEU A 106 -5.46 1.86 3.70
CA LEU A 106 -6.29 2.59 2.75
C LEU A 106 -6.00 2.19 1.30
N ILE A 107 -4.73 2.08 0.90
CA ILE A 107 -4.40 1.61 -0.45
C ILE A 107 -4.78 0.15 -0.65
N PHE A 108 -4.57 -0.72 0.35
CA PHE A 108 -4.93 -2.13 0.25
C PHE A 108 -6.42 -2.31 -0.06
N GLU A 109 -7.31 -1.53 0.58
CA GLU A 109 -8.75 -1.55 0.29
C GLU A 109 -9.05 -1.19 -1.18
N VAL A 110 -8.30 -0.25 -1.78
CA VAL A 110 -8.46 0.13 -3.19
C VAL A 110 -8.19 -1.05 -4.11
N PHE A 111 -7.10 -1.79 -3.88
CA PHE A 111 -6.71 -2.92 -4.72
C PHE A 111 -7.52 -4.19 -4.44
N ASP A 112 -7.74 -4.52 -3.16
CA ASP A 112 -8.53 -5.69 -2.74
C ASP A 112 -9.97 -5.62 -3.25
N LYS A 113 -10.58 -4.44 -3.24
CA LYS A 113 -11.94 -4.23 -3.79
C LYS A 113 -11.97 -3.85 -5.27
N ASN A 114 -10.81 -3.76 -5.93
CA ASN A 114 -10.67 -3.33 -7.32
C ASN A 114 -11.44 -2.03 -7.61
N LEU A 115 -11.27 -1.02 -6.76
CA LEU A 115 -11.96 0.26 -6.88
C LEU A 115 -11.39 1.10 -8.03
N GLU A 116 -12.27 1.78 -8.77
CA GLU A 116 -11.85 2.69 -9.84
C GLU A 116 -11.24 3.96 -9.23
N CYS A 117 -9.94 4.16 -9.43
CA CYS A 117 -9.21 5.36 -9.04
C CYS A 117 -8.80 6.18 -10.27
N ASP A 118 -9.04 7.48 -10.21
CA ASP A 118 -8.72 8.45 -11.26
C ASP A 118 -7.45 9.27 -10.93
N ILE A 119 -6.84 9.07 -9.76
CA ILE A 119 -5.60 9.77 -9.37
C ILE A 119 -4.46 9.29 -10.26
N GLU A 120 -3.74 10.23 -10.86
CA GLU A 120 -2.61 9.90 -11.71
C GLU A 120 -1.50 9.20 -10.90
N ASN A 121 -0.88 8.17 -11.49
CA ASN A 121 0.21 7.41 -10.87
C ASN A 121 -0.12 6.74 -9.51
N TYR A 122 -1.40 6.58 -9.15
CA TYR A 122 -1.78 5.99 -7.85
C TYR A 122 -1.16 4.61 -7.59
N LYS A 123 -0.97 3.81 -8.65
CA LYS A 123 -0.32 2.49 -8.55
C LYS A 123 1.12 2.62 -8.08
N SER A 124 1.91 3.46 -8.75
CA SER A 124 3.30 3.71 -8.38
C SER A 124 3.43 4.29 -6.96
N LEU A 125 2.52 5.20 -6.58
CA LEU A 125 2.49 5.73 -5.20
C LEU A 125 2.23 4.61 -4.19
N SER A 126 1.26 3.74 -4.48
CA SER A 126 0.89 2.64 -3.60
C SER A 126 2.00 1.59 -3.48
N ASP A 127 2.72 1.31 -4.58
CA ASP A 127 3.86 0.38 -4.57
C ASP A 127 4.98 0.92 -3.66
N ILE A 128 5.28 2.23 -3.73
CA ILE A 128 6.26 2.88 -2.84
C ILE A 128 5.84 2.76 -1.36
N GLU A 129 4.56 3.00 -1.06
CA GLU A 129 4.01 2.89 0.29
C GLU A 129 4.13 1.47 0.84
N ALA A 130 3.77 0.46 0.04
CA ALA A 130 3.88 -0.95 0.42
C ALA A 130 5.33 -1.41 0.58
N GLU A 131 6.23 -1.02 -0.33
CA GLU A 131 7.66 -1.38 -0.24
C GLU A 131 8.33 -0.75 0.99
N ASN A 132 7.91 0.44 1.41
CA ASN A 132 8.45 1.08 2.61
C ASN A 132 8.19 0.27 3.88
N LEU A 133 7.04 -0.41 3.96
CA LEU A 133 6.71 -1.26 5.11
C LEU A 133 7.64 -2.45 5.28
N LEU A 134 8.21 -2.97 4.19
CA LEU A 134 9.17 -4.09 4.25
C LEU A 134 10.50 -3.73 4.93
N GLN A 135 10.71 -2.46 5.28
CA GLN A 135 11.85 -2.02 6.10
C GLN A 135 11.62 -2.24 7.61
N TYR A 136 10.39 -2.56 8.00
CA TYR A 136 9.95 -2.76 9.38
C TYR A 136 9.75 -4.25 9.67
N GLU A 137 9.84 -4.63 10.94
CA GLU A 137 9.39 -5.94 11.40
C GLU A 137 7.86 -5.92 11.47
N LEU A 138 7.22 -6.66 10.57
CA LEU A 138 5.77 -6.74 10.47
C LEU A 138 5.28 -7.98 11.21
N ASP A 139 4.11 -7.85 11.85
CA ASP A 139 3.43 -9.05 12.34
C ASP A 139 2.89 -9.90 11.17
N GLU A 140 2.57 -11.16 11.48
CA GLU A 140 2.16 -12.17 10.52
C GLU A 140 0.92 -11.73 9.71
N ASP A 141 -0.09 -11.20 10.40
CA ASP A 141 -1.36 -10.77 9.80
C ASP A 141 -1.13 -9.60 8.82
N PHE A 142 -0.24 -8.68 9.17
CA PHE A 142 0.06 -7.51 8.36
C PHE A 142 0.96 -7.85 7.17
N LEU A 143 1.99 -8.67 7.35
CA LEU A 143 2.84 -9.16 6.27
C LEU A 143 2.03 -9.99 5.25
N GLU A 144 1.03 -10.75 5.69
CA GLU A 144 0.11 -11.46 4.80
C GLU A 144 -0.69 -10.49 3.91
N LYS A 145 -1.13 -9.34 4.44
CA LYS A 145 -1.80 -8.31 3.62
C LYS A 145 -0.86 -7.68 2.60
N VAL A 146 0.40 -7.43 2.99
CA VAL A 146 1.44 -6.91 2.08
C VAL A 146 1.74 -7.93 0.98
N PHE A 147 1.79 -9.22 1.29
CA PHE A 147 1.86 -10.30 0.32
C PHE A 147 0.70 -10.25 -0.68
N GLU A 148 -0.55 -10.19 -0.19
CA GLU A 148 -1.73 -10.14 -1.07
C GLU A 148 -1.75 -8.89 -1.96
N TYR A 149 -1.32 -7.75 -1.41
CA TYR A 149 -1.16 -6.52 -2.18
C TYR A 149 -0.22 -6.73 -3.39
N PHE A 150 1.00 -7.21 -3.15
CA PHE A 150 1.97 -7.42 -4.23
C PHE A 150 1.52 -8.50 -5.21
N LYS A 151 0.77 -9.51 -4.75
CA LYS A 151 0.13 -10.49 -5.63
C LYS A 151 -0.90 -9.85 -6.55
N ILE A 152 -1.78 -8.99 -6.02
CA ILE A 152 -2.81 -8.26 -6.78
C ILE A 152 -2.19 -7.29 -7.79
N THR A 153 -1.12 -6.59 -7.41
CA THR A 153 -0.44 -5.64 -8.30
C THR A 153 0.54 -6.28 -9.28
N GLU A 154 0.64 -7.62 -9.26
CA GLU A 154 1.52 -8.43 -10.11
C GLU A 154 3.03 -8.16 -9.89
N ASN A 155 3.40 -7.61 -8.72
CA ASN A 155 4.80 -7.51 -8.28
C ASN A 155 5.22 -8.83 -7.62
N TYR A 156 5.33 -9.88 -8.44
CA TYR A 156 5.48 -11.24 -7.93
C TYR A 156 6.78 -11.48 -7.16
N ALA A 157 7.87 -10.80 -7.49
CA ALA A 157 9.11 -10.88 -6.72
C ALA A 157 8.93 -10.37 -5.28
N LYS A 158 8.19 -9.26 -5.08
CA LYS A 158 7.89 -8.77 -3.72
C LYS A 158 6.90 -9.66 -2.98
N ALA A 159 5.94 -10.25 -3.69
CA ALA A 159 5.08 -11.27 -3.11
C ALA A 159 5.88 -12.52 -2.69
N ASP A 160 6.88 -12.93 -3.48
CA ASP A 160 7.82 -14.03 -3.17
C ASP A 160 8.58 -13.75 -1.87
N ASP A 161 9.18 -12.56 -1.75
CA ASP A 161 9.89 -12.13 -0.53
C ASP A 161 8.99 -12.25 0.72
N CYS A 162 7.74 -11.77 0.64
CA CYS A 162 6.81 -11.78 1.77
C CYS A 162 6.39 -13.21 2.15
N ILE A 163 6.02 -14.04 1.17
CA ILE A 163 5.57 -15.41 1.47
C ILE A 163 6.73 -16.29 1.95
N TYR A 164 7.94 -16.04 1.47
CA TYR A 164 9.15 -16.69 1.97
C TYR A 164 9.38 -16.38 3.45
N GLU A 165 9.26 -15.12 3.84
CA GLU A 165 9.36 -14.74 5.25
C GLU A 165 8.27 -15.42 6.09
N LEU A 166 7.00 -15.35 5.67
CA LEU A 166 5.87 -15.99 6.36
C LEU A 166 6.09 -17.50 6.56
N MET A 167 6.58 -18.23 5.55
CA MET A 167 6.87 -19.67 5.67
C MET A 167 7.96 -19.99 6.70
N ASN A 168 8.85 -19.05 6.99
CA ASN A 168 10.04 -19.27 7.81
C ASN A 168 9.90 -18.71 9.23
N SER A 169 9.20 -17.60 9.42
CA SER A 169 9.06 -16.89 10.70
C SER A 169 7.71 -17.14 11.39
N SER A 170 6.67 -17.52 10.64
CA SER A 170 5.32 -17.73 11.19
C SER A 170 5.24 -18.87 12.22
N SER A 171 4.24 -18.76 13.09
CA SER A 171 3.81 -19.85 13.96
C SER A 171 3.14 -21.02 13.20
N ASP A 172 2.43 -20.76 12.09
CA ASP A 172 1.78 -21.75 11.21
C ASP A 172 2.56 -21.96 9.89
N LYS A 173 3.80 -22.45 10.02
CA LYS A 173 4.68 -22.69 8.86
C LYS A 173 4.05 -23.58 7.80
N ASP A 174 3.33 -24.63 8.20
CA ASP A 174 2.70 -25.56 7.26
C ASP A 174 1.51 -24.92 6.53
N GLY A 175 0.76 -24.05 7.19
CA GLY A 175 -0.27 -23.22 6.55
C GLY A 175 0.31 -22.33 5.47
N PHE A 176 1.37 -21.57 5.79
CA PHE A 176 2.01 -20.69 4.81
C PHE A 176 2.72 -21.43 3.68
N LYS A 177 3.29 -22.62 3.92
CA LYS A 177 3.85 -23.46 2.85
C LYS A 177 2.78 -23.92 1.86
N ARG A 178 1.58 -24.30 2.33
CA ARG A 178 0.44 -24.59 1.44
C ARG A 178 0.01 -23.34 0.65
N LYS A 179 -0.02 -22.18 1.31
CA LYS A 179 -0.34 -20.91 0.66
C LYS A 179 0.68 -20.54 -0.43
N ALA A 180 1.97 -20.72 -0.16
CA ALA A 180 3.04 -20.53 -1.13
C ALA A 180 2.93 -21.51 -2.31
N ALA A 181 2.68 -22.80 -2.05
CA ALA A 181 2.48 -23.80 -3.09
C ALA A 181 1.31 -23.43 -4.02
N ALA A 182 0.21 -22.93 -3.46
CA ALA A 182 -0.92 -22.42 -4.24
C ALA A 182 -0.52 -21.19 -5.09
N PHE A 183 0.16 -20.21 -4.50
CA PHE A 183 0.65 -19.02 -5.20
C PHE A 183 1.57 -19.37 -6.39
N TYR A 184 2.60 -20.18 -6.18
CA TYR A 184 3.50 -20.58 -7.27
C TYR A 184 2.80 -21.43 -8.34
N SER A 185 1.83 -22.27 -7.95
CA SER A 185 1.02 -23.03 -8.89
C SER A 185 0.14 -22.12 -9.76
N GLU A 186 -0.43 -21.07 -9.19
CA GLU A 186 -1.16 -20.05 -9.94
C GLU A 186 -0.25 -19.33 -10.95
N LEU A 187 0.97 -18.96 -10.53
CA LEU A 187 1.95 -18.31 -11.41
C LEU A 187 2.38 -19.17 -12.60
N LEU A 188 2.38 -20.50 -12.50
CA LEU A 188 2.68 -21.37 -13.65
C LEU A 188 1.68 -21.20 -14.81
N ASN A 189 0.48 -20.70 -14.56
CA ASN A 189 -0.52 -20.44 -15.59
C ASN A 189 -0.29 -19.10 -16.33
N LYS A 190 0.58 -18.23 -15.82
CA LYS A 190 0.96 -16.96 -16.45
C LYS A 190 1.97 -17.20 -17.57
N SER A 191 2.03 -16.29 -18.55
CA SER A 191 3.05 -16.30 -19.60
C SER A 191 4.43 -15.88 -19.07
N ASP A 192 5.50 -16.25 -19.79
CA ASP A 192 6.86 -15.83 -19.39
C ASP A 192 7.05 -14.29 -19.44
N GLU A 193 6.29 -13.60 -20.28
CA GLU A 193 6.31 -12.13 -20.35
C GLU A 193 5.67 -11.50 -19.11
N GLU A 194 4.52 -12.02 -18.65
CA GLU A 194 3.88 -11.59 -17.41
C GLU A 194 4.78 -11.85 -16.19
N LEU A 195 5.39 -13.03 -16.13
CA LEU A 195 6.30 -13.39 -15.03
C LEU A 195 7.52 -12.48 -14.98
N LYS A 196 8.16 -12.22 -16.13
CA LYS A 196 9.30 -11.29 -16.22
C LYS A 196 8.93 -9.87 -15.82
N LYS A 197 7.72 -9.41 -16.15
CA LYS A 197 7.24 -8.09 -15.73
C LYS A 197 7.09 -8.02 -14.20
N GLY A 198 6.68 -9.12 -13.56
CA GLY A 198 6.67 -9.28 -12.10
C GLY A 198 8.02 -9.68 -11.49
N ASN A 199 9.12 -9.59 -12.25
CA ASN A 199 10.48 -9.94 -11.84
C ASN A 199 10.68 -11.38 -11.35
N LEU A 200 9.92 -12.35 -11.87
CA LEU A 200 10.13 -13.77 -11.61
C LEU A 200 10.36 -14.57 -12.88
N ASN A 201 11.16 -15.63 -12.80
CA ASN A 201 11.35 -16.59 -13.88
C ASN A 201 10.61 -17.90 -13.61
N ARG A 202 10.13 -18.54 -14.67
CA ARG A 202 9.45 -19.84 -14.58
C ARG A 202 10.32 -20.95 -13.98
N SER A 203 11.64 -20.89 -14.18
CA SER A 203 12.56 -21.86 -13.55
C SER A 203 12.55 -21.73 -12.03
N GLU A 204 12.64 -20.51 -11.51
CA GLU A 204 12.63 -20.23 -10.06
C GLU A 204 11.33 -20.73 -9.43
N ILE A 205 10.18 -20.45 -10.06
CA ILE A 205 8.86 -20.94 -9.61
C ILE A 205 8.81 -22.47 -9.55
N LYS A 206 9.39 -23.17 -10.53
CA LYS A 206 9.44 -24.64 -10.53
C LYS A 206 10.34 -25.18 -9.44
N ASP A 207 11.47 -24.52 -9.18
CA ASP A 207 12.40 -24.92 -8.14
C ASP A 207 11.73 -24.76 -6.76
N TYR A 208 11.05 -23.64 -6.51
CA TYR A 208 10.25 -23.43 -5.28
C TYR A 208 9.14 -24.48 -5.11
N LEU A 209 8.41 -24.82 -6.18
CA LEU A 209 7.38 -25.87 -6.11
C LEU A 209 7.97 -27.26 -5.83
N ASN A 210 9.17 -27.56 -6.32
CA ASN A 210 9.84 -28.82 -6.00
C ASN A 210 10.21 -28.88 -4.51
N GLU A 211 10.65 -27.77 -3.92
CA GLU A 211 10.91 -27.69 -2.47
C GLU A 211 9.63 -27.82 -1.62
N LEU A 212 8.49 -27.43 -2.19
CA LEU A 212 7.17 -27.47 -1.55
C LEU A 212 6.34 -28.70 -1.95
N SER A 213 6.94 -29.74 -2.53
CA SER A 213 6.21 -30.89 -3.09
C SER A 213 5.28 -31.60 -2.11
N ASP A 214 5.61 -31.57 -0.82
CA ASP A 214 4.82 -32.20 0.26
C ASP A 214 3.56 -31.38 0.62
N TYR A 215 3.40 -30.20 0.04
CA TYR A 215 2.34 -29.22 0.35
C TYR A 215 1.45 -28.87 -0.86
N ILE A 216 1.64 -29.56 -1.99
CA ILE A 216 0.82 -29.49 -3.22
C ILE A 216 -0.30 -30.54 -3.14
#